data_AF-A0A0X8V8X9-F1
#
_entry.id   AF-A0A0X8V8X9-F1
#
_cell.length_a   1.000
_cell.length_b   1.000
_cell.length_c   1.000
_cell.angle_alpha   90.00
_cell.angle_beta   90.00
_cell.angle_gamma   90.00
#
_symmetry.space_group_name_H-M   'P 1'
#
loop_
_entity.id
_entity.type
_entity.pdbx_description
1 polymer ?
#
loop_
_entity_poly.entity_id
_entity_poly.type
_entity_poly.pdbx_seq_one_letter_code
_entity_poly.pdbx_strand_id
1 'polypeptide(L)' 'MRMNVVMLLGIFVLFFLFGGMILAGFAIWALATKKDTLPQWAKVVLWLFVALAAVLLVAVIFGIIAFFGNVVMH' A
#
# COMPACT_ATOMS: atom_id res chain seq x y z
N MET A 1 -12.03 13.29 22.54
CA MET A 1 -11.02 12.22 22.34
C MET A 1 -11.20 11.44 21.03
N ARG A 2 -12.44 11.18 20.56
CA ARG A 2 -12.70 10.43 19.32
C ARG A 2 -12.15 11.09 18.03
N MET A 3 -12.11 12.42 17.97
CA MET A 3 -11.67 13.18 16.79
C MET A 3 -10.16 13.02 16.46
N ASN A 4 -9.31 12.92 17.48
CA ASN A 4 -7.86 12.73 17.28
C ASN A 4 -7.53 11.33 16.72
N VAL A 5 -8.28 10.30 17.14
CA VAL A 5 -8.09 8.92 16.67
C VAL A 5 -8.50 8.79 15.20
N VAL A 6 -9.62 9.40 14.81
CA VAL A 6 -10.13 9.42 13.43
C VAL A 6 -9.14 10.13 12.49
N MET A 7 -8.57 11.26 12.93
CA MET A 7 -7.56 11.99 12.16
C MET A 7 -6.23 11.21 12.02
N LEU A 8 -5.77 10.56 13.08
CA LEU A 8 -4.60 9.68 13.06
C LEU A 8 -4.77 8.52 12.08
N LEU A 9 -5.96 7.92 12.06
CA LEU A 9 -6.31 6.82 11.16
C LEU A 9 -6.29 7.29 9.70
N GLY A 10 -6.84 8.47 9.40
CA GLY A 10 -6.77 9.07 8.06
C GLY A 10 -5.35 9.36 7.59
N ILE A 11 -4.49 9.90 8.46
CA ILE A 11 -3.07 10.14 8.15
C ILE A 11 -2.34 8.82 7.89
N PHE A 12 -2.57 7.80 8.72
CA PHE A 12 -2.00 6.46 8.53
C PHE A 12 -2.38 5.90 7.16
N VAL A 13 -3.67 5.93 6.82
CA VAL A 13 -4.21 5.45 5.53
C VAL A 13 -3.52 6.14 4.35
N LEU A 14 -3.31 7.46 4.42
CA LEU A 14 -2.61 8.21 3.35
C LEU A 14 -1.13 7.81 3.20
N PHE A 15 -0.41 7.65 4.32
CA PHE A 15 0.99 7.20 4.29
C PHE A 15 1.12 5.80 3.68
N PHE A 16 0.24 4.87 4.06
CA PHE A 16 0.25 3.51 3.51
C PHE A 16 -0.17 3.46 2.04
N LEU A 17 -1.11 4.31 1.61
CA LEU A 17 -1.50 4.42 0.21
C LEU A 17 -0.33 4.90 -0.66
N PHE A 18 0.30 6.03 -0.30
CA PHE A 18 1.43 6.58 -1.04
C PHE A 18 2.66 5.68 -0.97
N GLY A 19 2.99 5.17 0.23
CA GLY A 19 4.10 4.25 0.42
C GLY A 19 3.92 2.96 -0.38
N GLY A 20 2.72 2.37 -0.35
CA GLY A 20 2.39 1.17 -1.12
C GLY A 20 2.49 1.38 -2.63
N MET A 21 1.95 2.49 -3.15
CA MET A 21 2.05 2.82 -4.58
C MET A 21 3.50 3.03 -5.03
N ILE A 22 4.30 3.75 -4.24
CA ILE A 22 5.72 4.00 -4.55
C ILE A 22 6.49 2.67 -4.54
N LEU A 23 6.28 1.84 -3.52
CA LEU A 23 6.95 0.55 -3.38
C LEU A 23 6.59 -0.39 -4.55
N ALA A 24 5.30 -0.49 -4.90
CA ALA A 24 4.83 -1.26 -6.04
C ALA A 24 5.41 -0.74 -7.36
N GLY A 25 5.39 0.59 -7.56
CA GLY A 25 5.92 1.24 -8.75
C GLY A 25 7.41 0.97 -8.96
N PHE A 26 8.22 1.13 -7.92
CA PHE A 26 9.65 0.81 -7.98
C PHE A 26 9.92 -0.67 -8.19
N ALA A 27 9.16 -1.55 -7.54
CA ALA A 27 9.34 -2.99 -7.69
C ALA A 27 9.00 -3.48 -9.11
N ILE A 28 7.88 -2.99 -9.68
CA ILE A 28 7.47 -3.27 -11.06
C ILE A 28 8.47 -2.68 -12.04
N TRP A 29 8.93 -1.44 -11.82
CA TRP A 29 9.92 -0.80 -12.68
C TRP A 29 11.27 -1.55 -12.67
N ALA A 30 11.74 -1.97 -11.50
CA ALA A 30 12.94 -2.78 -11.36
C ALA A 30 12.80 -4.14 -12.06
N LEU A 31 11.65 -4.80 -11.90
CA LEU A 31 11.32 -6.04 -12.60
C LEU A 31 11.22 -5.86 -14.12
N ALA A 32 10.72 -4.73 -14.61
CA ALA A 32 10.56 -4.48 -16.05
C ALA A 32 11.89 -4.12 -16.73
N THR A 33 12.74 -3.33 -16.07
CA THR A 33 13.96 -2.77 -16.67
C THR A 33 15.21 -3.62 -16.45
N LYS A 34 15.28 -4.36 -15.35
CA LYS A 34 16.47 -5.14 -14.95
C LYS A 34 16.21 -6.64 -14.89
N LYS A 35 15.11 -7.11 -15.48
CA LYS A 35 14.66 -8.50 -15.45
C LYS A 35 15.76 -9.49 -15.85
N ASP A 36 16.56 -9.20 -16.87
CA ASP A 36 17.53 -10.17 -17.40
C ASP A 36 18.87 -10.11 -16.65
N THR A 37 19.13 -9.01 -15.96
CA THR A 37 20.34 -8.79 -15.15
C THR A 37 20.19 -9.19 -13.68
N LEU A 38 18.96 -9.35 -13.19
CA LEU A 38 18.71 -9.67 -11.80
C LEU A 38 18.80 -11.19 -11.55
N PRO A 39 19.52 -11.62 -10.50
CA PRO A 39 19.53 -13.02 -10.11
C PRO A 39 18.13 -13.48 -9.66
N GLN A 40 17.82 -14.77 -9.82
CA GLN A 40 16.46 -15.30 -9.64
C GLN A 40 15.88 -15.00 -8.24
N TRP A 41 16.69 -15.04 -7.19
CA TRP A 41 16.28 -14.70 -5.83
C TRP A 41 15.83 -13.23 -5.70
N ALA A 42 16.47 -12.30 -6.41
CA ALA A 42 16.09 -10.88 -6.39
C ALA A 42 14.75 -10.64 -7.08
N LYS A 43 14.44 -11.39 -8.15
CA LYS A 43 13.12 -11.35 -8.79
C LYS A 43 12.02 -11.79 -7.85
N VAL A 44 12.25 -12.89 -7.12
CA VAL A 44 11.28 -13.41 -6.12
C VAL A 44 11.03 -12.39 -5.02
N VAL A 45 12.09 -11.75 -4.52
CA VAL A 45 11.98 -10.68 -3.50
C VAL A 45 11.20 -9.48 -4.04
N LEU A 46 11.43 -9.05 -5.28
CA LEU A 46 10.67 -7.96 -5.89
C LEU A 46 9.19 -8.32 -6.07
N TRP A 47 8.88 -9.56 -6.47
CA TRP A 47 7.50 -10.04 -6.53
C TRP A 47 6.83 -10.10 -5.16
N LEU A 48 7.56 -10.45 -4.10
CA LEU A 48 7.06 -10.37 -2.73
C LEU A 48 6.72 -8.93 -2.35
N PHE A 49 7.55 -7.94 -2.71
CA PHE A 49 7.23 -6.54 -2.47
C PHE A 49 5.99 -6.06 -3.24
N VAL A 50 5.81 -6.51 -4.49
CA VAL A 50 4.59 -6.24 -5.26
C VAL A 50 3.36 -6.85 -4.58
N ALA A 51 3.44 -8.11 -4.16
CA ALA A 51 2.34 -8.77 -3.45
C ALA A 51 2.01 -8.09 -2.12
N LEU A 52 3.03 -7.71 -1.34
CA LEU A 52 2.85 -6.99 -0.08
C LEU A 52 2.19 -5.62 -0.30
N ALA A 53 2.62 -4.89 -1.32
CA ALA A 53 2.02 -3.61 -1.68
C ALA A 53 0.56 -3.74 -2.14
N ALA A 54 0.22 -4.81 -2.86
CA ALA A 54 -1.15 -5.10 -3.24
C ALA A 54 -2.05 -5.38 -2.02
N VAL A 55 -1.57 -6.19 -1.06
CA VAL A 55 -2.29 -6.44 0.21
C VAL A 55 -2.49 -5.15 1.00
N LEU A 56 -1.47 -4.29 1.08
CA LEU A 56 -1.56 -2.99 1.74
C LEU A 56 -2.59 -2.08 1.07
N LEU A 57 -2.62 -2.03 -0.27
CA LEU A 57 -3.63 -1.27 -1.02
C LEU A 57 -5.06 -1.75 -0.72
N VAL A 58 -5.26 -3.07 -0.70
CA VAL A 58 -6.57 -3.66 -0.37
C VAL A 58 -6.98 -3.29 1.07
N ALA A 59 -6.06 -3.42 2.04
CA ALA A 59 -6.33 -3.04 3.42
C ALA A 59 -6.70 -1.55 3.57
N VAL A 60 -6.02 -0.68 2.81
CA VAL A 60 -6.31 0.75 2.77
C VAL A 60 -7.71 1.02 2.19
N ILE A 61 -8.11 0.33 1.12
CA ILE A 61 -9.47 0.46 0.56
C ILE A 61 -10.53 0.10 1.60
N PHE A 62 -10.35 -1.01 2.33
CA PHE A 62 -11.27 -1.39 3.41
C PHE A 62 -11.28 -0.34 4.55
N GLY A 63 -10.13 0.22 4.91
CA GLY A 63 -10.03 1.30 5.89
C GLY A 63 -10.79 2.56 5.46
N ILE A 64 -10.68 2.95 4.19
CA ILE A 64 -11.41 4.08 3.61
C ILE A 64 -12.92 3.83 3.65
N ILE A 65 -13.39 2.65 3.22
CA ILE A 65 -14.81 2.29 3.25
C ILE A 65 -15.36 2.34 4.68
N ALA A 66 -14.65 1.78 5.65
CA ALA A 66 -15.04 1.82 7.06
C ALA A 66 -15.07 3.25 7.61
N PHE A 67 -14.12 4.10 7.22
CA PHE A 67 -14.07 5.51 7.60
C PHE A 67 -15.28 6.28 7.06
N PHE A 68 -15.54 6.21 5.76
CA PHE A 68 -16.69 6.89 5.15
C PHE A 68 -18.03 6.35 5.66
N GLY A 69 -18.14 5.04 5.91
CA GLY A 69 -19.32 4.46 6.56
C GLY A 69 -19.55 5.03 7.96
N ASN A 70 -18.50 5.26 8.74
CA ASN A 70 -18.61 5.86 10.07
C ASN A 70 -18.97 7.36 10.02
N VAL A 71 -18.48 8.09 9.00
CA VAL A 71 -18.78 9.52 8.80
C VAL A 71 -20.21 9.75 8.30
N VAL A 72 -20.76 8.87 7.45
CA VAL A 72 -22.11 9.02 6.90
C VAL A 72 -23.21 8.60 7.90
N MET A 73 -22.91 7.68 8.81
CA MET A 73 -23.86 7.17 9.81
C MET A 73 -23.94 8.02 11.10
N HIS A 74 -23.13 9.08 11.22
CA HIS A 74 -23.10 10.00 12.36
C HIS A 74 -23.48 11.42 11.93
#